data_AF-A0A559NSL8-F1
#
_entry.id   AF-A0A559NSL8-F1
#
_cell.length_a   1.000
_cell.length_b   1.000
_cell.length_c   1.000
_cell.angle_alpha   90.00
_cell.angle_beta   90.00
_cell.angle_gamma   90.00
#
_symmetry.space_group_name_H-M   'P 1'
#
loop_
_entity.id
_entity.type
_entity.pdbx_description
1 polymer ?
#
loop_
_entity_poly.entity_id
_entity_poly.type
_entity_poly.pdbx_seq_one_letter_code
_entity_poly.pdbx_strand_id
1 'polypeptide(L)'
;MEDSKTTKILEEIRDLLQKNEARVSTDELTSESEQLIKKAEKEGDEAATKIQSSFDRIHDKLFSVNSILIAAFVGFGKFPSENPIFNIWIALLPLLNIFYLIFLEQRQMEVYRHASQRMNWNLSTDVEKYGKMINKQNLRSLLAILTTLGLSIYLAVKIIIY
;
A
#
# COMPACT_ATOMS: atom_id res chain seq x y z
N MET A 1 -37.89 42.13 -51.11
CA MET A 1 -38.52 41.09 -50.26
C MET A 1 -37.65 39.84 -50.13
N GLU A 2 -36.78 39.56 -51.10
CA GLU A 2 -35.88 38.40 -51.14
C GLU A 2 -34.69 38.52 -50.17
N ASP A 3 -34.07 39.70 -50.06
CA ASP A 3 -32.97 39.95 -49.13
C ASP A 3 -33.29 39.61 -47.67
N SER A 4 -34.46 40.01 -47.17
CA SER A 4 -34.86 39.78 -45.77
C SER A 4 -35.00 38.30 -45.41
N LYS A 5 -35.37 37.44 -46.37
CA LYS A 5 -35.44 35.98 -46.14
C LYS A 5 -34.04 35.39 -46.11
N THR A 6 -33.16 35.83 -47.00
CA THR A 6 -31.76 35.40 -47.05
C THR A 6 -31.02 35.79 -45.76
N THR A 7 -31.25 36.99 -45.23
CA THR A 7 -30.65 37.43 -43.95
C THR A 7 -31.11 36.57 -42.77
N LYS A 8 -32.41 36.23 -42.69
CA LYS A 8 -32.94 35.34 -41.65
C LYS A 8 -32.36 33.94 -41.70
N ILE A 9 -32.21 33.38 -42.90
CA ILE A 9 -31.61 32.05 -43.10
C ILE A 9 -30.14 32.06 -42.67
N LEU A 10 -29.41 33.14 -42.96
CA LEU A 10 -28.03 33.31 -42.52
C LEU A 10 -27.90 33.42 -40.99
N GLU A 11 -28.83 34.11 -40.33
CA GLU A 11 -28.90 34.14 -38.86
C GLU A 11 -29.16 32.75 -38.26
N GLU A 12 -30.12 32.00 -38.82
CA GLU A 12 -30.43 30.64 -38.37
C GLU A 12 -29.24 29.68 -38.54
N ILE A 13 -28.53 29.77 -39.67
CA ILE A 13 -27.32 28.96 -39.92
C ILE A 13 -26.23 29.31 -38.91
N ARG A 14 -26.03 30.59 -38.61
CA ARG A 14 -25.04 31.04 -37.63
C ARG A 14 -25.35 30.48 -36.24
N ASP A 15 -26.59 30.58 -35.78
CA ASP A 15 -27.01 30.07 -34.47
C ASP A 15 -26.84 28.55 -34.38
N LEU A 16 -27.17 27.81 -35.45
CA LEU A 16 -26.97 26.36 -35.52
C LEU A 16 -25.50 25.97 -35.47
N LEU A 17 -24.62 26.70 -36.18
CA LEU A 17 -23.18 26.48 -36.15
C LEU A 17 -22.62 26.74 -34.75
N GLN A 18 -23.00 27.85 -34.13
CA GLN A 18 -22.55 28.24 -32.80
C GLN A 18 -23.01 27.24 -31.72
N LYS A 19 -24.23 26.72 -31.85
CA LYS A 19 -24.75 25.66 -30.97
C LYS A 19 -24.04 24.32 -31.17
N ASN A 20 -23.69 23.96 -32.41
CA ASN A 20 -22.94 22.73 -32.68
C ASN A 20 -21.51 22.81 -32.14
N GLU A 21 -20.83 23.94 -32.34
CA GLU A 21 -19.47 24.17 -31.82
C GLU A 21 -19.43 24.12 -30.28
N ALA A 22 -20.44 24.67 -29.62
CA ALA A 22 -20.58 24.55 -28.17
C ALA A 22 -20.79 23.09 -27.71
N ARG A 23 -21.54 22.28 -28.46
CA ARG A 23 -21.73 20.85 -28.14
C ARG A 23 -20.46 20.05 -28.38
N VAL A 24 -19.80 20.23 -29.53
CA VAL A 24 -18.55 19.55 -29.86
C VAL A 24 -17.46 19.88 -28.84
N SER A 25 -17.29 21.15 -28.48
CA SER A 25 -16.31 21.53 -27.44
C SER A 25 -16.64 20.96 -26.06
N THR A 26 -17.93 20.88 -25.69
CA THR A 26 -18.35 20.26 -24.42
C THR A 26 -18.09 18.74 -24.44
N ASP A 27 -18.37 18.06 -25.54
CA ASP A 27 -18.13 16.63 -25.70
C ASP A 27 -16.63 16.31 -25.69
N GLU A 28 -15.81 17.15 -26.36
CA GLU A 28 -14.35 17.05 -26.33
C GLU A 28 -13.81 17.24 -24.90
N LEU A 29 -14.21 18.32 -24.20
CA LEU A 29 -13.82 18.57 -22.80
C LEU A 29 -14.24 17.44 -21.85
N THR A 30 -15.43 16.87 -22.07
CA THR A 30 -15.93 15.74 -21.28
C THR A 30 -15.08 14.49 -21.55
N SER A 31 -14.76 14.22 -22.82
CA SER A 31 -13.93 13.09 -23.22
C SER A 31 -12.49 13.18 -22.69
N GLU A 32 -11.90 14.37 -22.72
CA GLU A 32 -10.57 14.64 -22.15
C GLU A 32 -10.60 14.47 -20.63
N SER A 33 -11.64 15.00 -19.97
CA SER A 33 -11.83 14.85 -18.53
C SER A 33 -11.98 13.38 -18.13
N GLU A 34 -12.75 12.59 -18.87
CA GLU A 34 -12.87 11.15 -18.64
C GLU A 34 -11.55 10.41 -18.82
N GLN A 35 -10.76 10.77 -19.83
CA GLN A 35 -9.44 10.18 -20.05
C GLN A 35 -8.48 10.52 -18.89
N LEU A 36 -8.50 11.77 -18.41
CA LEU A 36 -7.70 12.21 -17.27
C LEU A 36 -8.11 11.48 -15.99
N ILE A 37 -9.41 11.32 -15.74
CA ILE A 37 -9.92 10.56 -14.58
C ILE A 37 -9.45 9.09 -14.66
N LYS A 38 -9.64 8.43 -15.80
CA LYS A 38 -9.20 7.03 -16.00
C LYS A 38 -7.70 6.87 -15.81
N LYS A 39 -6.91 7.84 -16.30
CA LYS A 39 -5.45 7.85 -16.13
C LYS A 39 -5.09 7.99 -14.65
N ALA A 40 -5.71 8.93 -13.94
CA ALA A 40 -5.48 9.12 -12.51
C ALA A 40 -5.89 7.90 -11.68
N GLU A 41 -7.01 7.24 -12.02
CA GLU A 41 -7.44 6.00 -11.37
C GLU A 41 -6.42 4.89 -11.55
N LYS A 42 -5.96 4.69 -12.79
CA LYS A 42 -4.95 3.70 -13.14
C LYS A 42 -3.62 3.96 -12.43
N GLU A 43 -3.14 5.19 -12.41
CA GLU A 43 -1.92 5.57 -11.70
C GLU A 43 -2.05 5.32 -10.19
N GLY A 44 -3.22 5.60 -9.60
CA GLY A 44 -3.52 5.30 -8.21
C GLY A 44 -3.49 3.80 -7.90
N ASP A 45 -4.07 2.98 -8.77
CA ASP A 45 -4.10 1.52 -8.60
C ASP A 45 -2.71 0.90 -8.78
N GLU A 46 -1.93 1.39 -9.75
CA GLU A 46 -0.54 0.98 -9.93
C GLU A 46 0.33 1.35 -8.73
N ALA A 47 0.16 2.56 -8.17
CA ALA A 47 0.87 3.00 -6.98
C ALA A 47 0.51 2.14 -5.75
N ALA A 48 -0.80 1.86 -5.54
CA ALA A 48 -1.26 0.99 -4.46
C ALA A 48 -0.67 -0.42 -4.57
N THR A 49 -0.66 -0.98 -5.78
CA THR A 49 -0.10 -2.31 -6.05
C THR A 49 1.41 -2.35 -5.79
N LYS A 50 2.15 -1.31 -6.20
CA LYS A 50 3.60 -1.21 -5.95
C LYS A 50 3.92 -1.09 -4.45
N ILE A 51 3.15 -0.30 -3.72
CA ILE A 51 3.29 -0.17 -2.26
C ILE A 51 3.03 -1.52 -1.59
N GLN A 52 1.96 -2.20 -2.00
CA GLN A 52 1.63 -3.54 -1.49
C GLN A 52 2.77 -4.53 -1.73
N SER A 53 3.20 -4.67 -2.99
CA SER A 53 4.29 -5.58 -3.34
C SER A 53 5.59 -5.28 -2.57
N SER A 54 5.88 -3.99 -2.32
CA SER A 54 7.04 -3.59 -1.53
C SER A 54 6.91 -4.00 -0.05
N PHE A 55 5.72 -3.84 0.53
CA PHE A 55 5.46 -4.23 1.91
C PHE A 55 5.56 -5.76 2.08
N ASP A 56 4.91 -6.51 1.20
CA ASP A 56 4.91 -7.97 1.22
C ASP A 56 6.35 -8.50 1.10
N ARG A 57 7.14 -7.93 0.18
CA ARG A 57 8.56 -8.29 0.03
C ARG A 57 9.42 -7.98 1.27
N ILE A 58 9.09 -6.94 2.04
CA ILE A 58 9.77 -6.64 3.31
C ILE A 58 9.39 -7.69 4.35
N HIS A 59 8.10 -8.02 4.48
CA HIS A 59 7.62 -9.00 5.45
C HIS A 59 8.15 -10.40 5.15
N ASP A 60 8.17 -10.83 3.89
CA ASP A 60 8.77 -12.10 3.47
C ASP A 60 10.24 -12.21 3.92
N LYS A 61 11.01 -11.13 3.73
CA LYS A 61 12.41 -11.07 4.18
C LYS A 61 12.51 -11.13 5.70
N LEU A 62 11.65 -10.44 6.43
CA LEU A 62 11.63 -10.49 7.89
C LEU A 62 11.28 -11.89 8.40
N PHE A 63 10.30 -12.58 7.79
CA PHE A 63 9.97 -13.97 8.09
C PHE A 63 11.14 -14.91 7.83
N SER A 64 11.81 -14.74 6.69
CA SER A 64 12.99 -15.54 6.34
C SER A 64 14.12 -15.35 7.36
N VAL A 65 14.47 -14.09 7.66
CA VAL A 65 15.49 -13.77 8.68
C VAL A 65 15.10 -14.32 10.04
N ASN A 66 13.84 -14.15 10.46
CA ASN A 66 13.37 -14.65 11.74
C ASN A 66 13.42 -16.18 11.81
N SER A 67 13.06 -16.89 10.74
CA SER A 67 13.19 -18.35 10.66
C SER A 67 14.65 -18.80 10.85
N ILE A 68 15.60 -18.08 10.27
CA ILE A 68 17.04 -18.31 10.51
C ILE A 68 17.41 -18.03 11.97
N LEU A 69 16.88 -16.95 12.56
CA LEU A 69 17.10 -16.65 13.98
C LEU A 69 16.56 -17.78 14.87
N ILE A 70 15.36 -18.30 14.64
CA ILE A 70 14.82 -19.43 15.41
C ILE A 70 15.79 -20.62 15.34
N ALA A 71 16.24 -20.99 14.15
CA ALA A 71 17.20 -22.07 13.98
C ALA A 71 18.53 -21.81 14.73
N ALA A 72 19.06 -20.59 14.65
CA ALA A 72 20.27 -20.20 15.35
C ALA A 72 20.10 -20.23 16.89
N PHE A 73 19.04 -19.63 17.42
CA PHE A 73 18.78 -19.59 18.87
C PHE A 73 18.54 -21.00 19.43
N VAL A 74 17.82 -21.87 18.72
CA VAL A 74 17.63 -23.27 19.14
C VAL A 74 18.92 -24.06 19.03
N GLY A 75 19.70 -23.88 17.95
CA GLY A 75 20.97 -24.55 17.74
C GLY A 75 21.99 -24.21 18.83
N PHE A 76 22.23 -22.93 19.06
CA PHE A 76 23.15 -22.44 20.09
C PHE A 76 22.60 -22.56 21.53
N GLY A 77 21.30 -22.78 21.69
CA GLY A 77 20.69 -23.13 22.97
C GLY A 77 20.90 -24.59 23.36
N LYS A 78 21.28 -25.45 22.40
CA LYS A 78 21.60 -26.88 22.63
C LYS A 78 23.08 -27.21 22.48
N PHE A 79 23.83 -26.37 21.77
CA PHE A 79 25.26 -26.54 21.53
C PHE A 79 26.08 -25.32 21.94
N PRO A 80 27.25 -25.50 22.59
CA PRO A 80 27.82 -26.78 23.03
C PRO A 80 27.10 -27.33 24.29
N SER A 81 26.98 -28.65 24.39
CA SER A 81 26.09 -29.33 25.36
C SER A 81 26.48 -29.12 26.83
N GLU A 82 27.74 -28.79 27.10
CA GLU A 82 28.27 -28.58 28.45
C GLU A 82 28.09 -27.12 28.92
N ASN A 83 28.13 -26.16 27.99
CA ASN A 83 27.94 -24.73 28.25
C ASN A 83 27.25 -24.08 27.04
N PRO A 84 25.93 -24.20 26.92
CA PRO A 84 25.22 -23.60 25.80
C PRO A 84 25.37 -22.08 25.83
N ILE A 85 25.53 -21.47 24.65
CA ILE A 85 25.74 -20.02 24.50
C ILE A 85 24.51 -19.25 25.01
N PHE A 86 23.32 -19.87 24.88
CA PHE A 86 22.05 -19.29 25.32
C PHE A 86 21.26 -20.28 26.15
N ASN A 87 20.46 -19.74 27.07
CA ASN A 87 19.40 -20.51 27.68
C ASN A 87 18.30 -20.81 26.64
N ILE A 88 17.82 -22.05 26.57
CA ILE A 88 16.78 -22.51 25.64
C ILE A 88 15.52 -21.63 25.67
N TRP A 89 15.19 -21.05 26.84
CA TRP A 89 14.04 -20.15 27.00
C TRP A 89 14.15 -18.87 26.16
N ILE A 90 15.36 -18.44 25.81
CA ILE A 90 15.59 -17.25 24.97
C ILE A 90 15.17 -17.53 23.51
N ALA A 91 15.15 -18.80 23.07
CA ALA A 91 14.62 -19.17 21.76
C ALA A 91 13.11 -18.89 21.60
N LEU A 92 12.40 -18.61 22.69
CA LEU A 92 11.01 -18.15 22.65
C LEU A 92 10.88 -16.75 22.02
N LEU A 93 11.92 -15.91 22.10
CA LEU A 93 11.88 -14.53 21.57
C LEU A 93 11.66 -14.46 20.05
N PRO A 94 12.44 -15.14 19.20
CA PRO A 94 12.19 -15.13 17.76
C PRO A 94 10.85 -15.80 17.39
N LEU A 95 10.40 -16.81 18.17
CA LEU A 95 9.07 -17.40 18.03
C LEU A 95 7.95 -16.37 18.28
N LEU A 96 8.02 -15.61 19.36
CA LEU A 96 7.07 -14.51 19.62
C LEU A 96 7.09 -13.46 18.51
N ASN A 97 8.27 -13.17 17.96
CA ASN A 97 8.41 -12.24 16.85
C ASN A 97 7.75 -12.78 15.56
N ILE A 98 7.74 -14.11 15.33
CA ILE A 98 6.96 -14.72 14.22
C ILE A 98 5.45 -14.49 14.43
N PHE A 99 4.92 -14.74 15.64
CA PHE A 99 3.50 -14.50 15.90
C PHE A 99 3.12 -13.04 15.69
N TYR A 100 4.02 -12.12 16.06
CA TYR A 100 3.81 -10.70 15.79
C TYR A 100 3.79 -10.40 14.27
N LEU A 101 4.70 -10.98 13.48
CA LEU A 101 4.69 -10.82 12.02
C LEU A 101 3.38 -11.35 11.38
N ILE A 102 2.90 -12.52 11.80
CA ILE A 102 1.61 -13.09 11.33
C ILE A 102 0.45 -12.13 11.67
N PHE A 103 0.44 -11.58 12.89
CA PHE A 103 -0.57 -10.60 13.28
C PHE A 103 -0.52 -9.34 12.41
N LEU A 104 0.65 -8.92 11.96
CA LEU A 104 0.78 -7.78 11.05
C LEU A 104 0.20 -8.04 9.67
N GLU A 105 0.43 -9.22 9.09
CA GLU A 105 -0.18 -9.61 7.81
C GLU A 105 -1.70 -9.61 7.89
N GLN A 106 -2.27 -10.16 8.97
CA GLN A 106 -3.71 -10.16 9.18
C GLN A 106 -4.26 -8.72 9.20
N ARG A 107 -3.58 -7.80 9.90
CA ARG A 107 -4.00 -6.39 9.96
C ARG A 107 -3.84 -5.67 8.62
N GLN A 108 -2.83 -6.03 7.85
CA GLN A 108 -2.62 -5.51 6.51
C GLN A 108 -3.74 -5.94 5.56
N MET A 109 -4.20 -7.19 5.65
CA MET A 109 -5.35 -7.69 4.91
C MET A 109 -6.62 -6.87 5.18
N GLU A 110 -6.84 -6.42 6.43
CA GLU A 110 -7.96 -5.53 6.77
C GLU A 110 -7.83 -4.15 6.12
N VAL A 111 -6.61 -3.60 6.04
CA VAL A 111 -6.34 -2.34 5.33
C VAL A 111 -6.66 -2.47 3.85
N TYR A 112 -6.27 -3.58 3.22
CA TYR A 112 -6.58 -3.84 1.80
C TYR A 112 -8.06 -4.06 1.54
N ARG A 113 -8.75 -4.76 2.44
CA ARG A 113 -10.21 -4.92 2.35
C ARG A 113 -10.93 -3.58 2.44
N HIS A 114 -10.42 -2.62 3.22
CA HIS A 114 -10.94 -1.26 3.23
C HIS A 114 -10.65 -0.58 1.89
N ALA A 115 -9.41 -0.66 1.41
CA ALA A 115 -8.95 -0.07 0.15
C ALA A 115 -9.77 -0.54 -1.07
N SER A 116 -10.14 -1.82 -1.12
CA SER A 116 -10.92 -2.37 -2.24
C SER A 116 -12.32 -1.78 -2.35
N GLN A 117 -12.82 -1.12 -1.32
CA GLN A 117 -14.13 -0.47 -1.31
C GLN A 117 -14.05 1.02 -1.69
N ARG A 118 -12.92 1.51 -2.22
CA ARG A 118 -12.69 2.94 -2.46
C ARG A 118 -13.76 3.64 -3.30
N MET A 119 -14.36 2.91 -4.25
CA MET A 119 -15.37 3.46 -5.17
C MET A 119 -16.66 3.85 -4.44
N ASN A 120 -16.87 3.34 -3.22
CA ASN A 120 -18.02 3.62 -2.38
C ASN A 120 -17.67 4.51 -1.17
N TRP A 121 -16.46 5.08 -1.13
CA TRP A 121 -16.01 5.88 0.01
C TRP A 121 -16.65 7.27 0.03
N ASN A 122 -16.94 7.75 1.24
CA ASN A 122 -17.13 9.16 1.48
C ASN A 122 -15.76 9.85 1.54
N LEU A 123 -15.56 10.82 0.64
CA LEU A 123 -14.29 11.53 0.45
C LEU A 123 -13.76 12.19 1.72
N SER A 124 -14.62 12.64 2.63
CA SER A 124 -14.18 13.35 3.85
C SER A 124 -13.81 12.40 4.99
N THR A 125 -14.56 11.31 5.20
CA THR A 125 -14.41 10.46 6.39
C THR A 125 -13.60 9.20 6.13
N ASP A 126 -13.82 8.53 5.00
CA ASP A 126 -13.19 7.22 4.74
C ASP A 126 -11.73 7.37 4.31
N VAL A 127 -11.41 8.47 3.61
CA VAL A 127 -10.03 8.81 3.22
C VAL A 127 -9.17 9.07 4.46
N GLU A 128 -9.66 9.87 5.42
CA GLU A 128 -8.92 10.15 6.66
C GLU A 128 -8.73 8.88 7.50
N LYS A 129 -9.79 8.07 7.62
CA LYS A 129 -9.73 6.79 8.33
C LYS A 129 -8.73 5.83 7.70
N TYR A 130 -8.72 5.73 6.37
CA TYR A 130 -7.77 4.92 5.63
C TYR A 130 -6.33 5.39 5.85
N GLY A 131 -6.08 6.70 5.78
CA GLY A 131 -4.77 7.29 6.08
C GLY A 131 -4.29 6.96 7.50
N LYS A 132 -5.17 7.04 8.50
CA LYS A 132 -4.87 6.64 9.88
C LYS A 132 -4.56 5.14 10.01
N MET A 133 -5.26 4.28 9.27
CA MET A 133 -4.99 2.84 9.23
C MET A 133 -3.62 2.52 8.65
N ILE A 134 -3.27 3.16 7.52
CA ILE A 134 -1.94 3.03 6.90
C ILE A 134 -0.84 3.47 7.87
N ASN A 135 -0.98 4.65 8.49
CA ASN A 135 0.07 5.16 9.36
C ASN A 135 0.31 4.25 10.57
N LYS A 136 -0.77 3.73 11.18
CA LYS A 136 -0.67 2.73 12.25
C LYS A 136 0.02 1.45 11.79
N GLN A 137 -0.29 0.98 10.58
CA GLN A 137 0.33 -0.22 10.02
C GLN A 137 1.82 0.01 9.73
N ASN A 138 2.17 1.17 9.18
CA ASN A 138 3.56 1.54 8.91
C ASN A 138 4.40 1.57 10.20
N LEU A 139 3.88 2.19 11.26
CA LEU A 139 4.54 2.21 12.57
C LEU A 139 4.76 0.78 13.11
N ARG A 140 3.74 -0.08 13.03
CA ARG A 140 3.86 -1.46 13.49
C ARG A 140 4.84 -2.29 12.66
N SER A 141 4.87 -2.07 11.35
CA SER A 141 5.82 -2.68 10.43
C SER A 141 7.26 -2.25 10.75
N LEU A 142 7.46 -0.96 11.04
CA LEU A 142 8.74 -0.45 11.51
C LEU A 142 9.17 -1.10 12.82
N LEU A 143 8.25 -1.28 13.78
CA LEU A 143 8.54 -2.00 15.01
C LEU A 143 8.98 -3.45 14.73
N ALA A 144 8.36 -4.15 13.78
CA ALA A 144 8.78 -5.51 13.40
C ALA A 144 10.18 -5.56 12.79
N ILE A 145 10.55 -4.55 11.99
CA ILE A 145 11.91 -4.41 11.46
C ILE A 145 12.88 -4.23 12.63
N LEU A 146 12.57 -3.32 13.56
CA LEU A 146 13.42 -3.05 14.72
C LEU A 146 13.58 -4.25 15.65
N THR A 147 12.51 -5.00 15.92
CA THR A 147 12.59 -6.20 16.77
C THR A 147 13.42 -7.29 16.10
N THR A 148 13.23 -7.52 14.80
CA THR A 148 13.99 -8.53 14.05
C THR A 148 15.47 -8.16 13.96
N LEU A 149 15.79 -6.89 13.71
CA LEU A 149 17.16 -6.38 13.73
C LEU A 149 17.77 -6.47 15.13
N GLY A 150 17.01 -6.10 16.17
CA GLY A 150 17.45 -6.20 17.56
C GLY A 150 17.82 -7.62 17.97
N LEU A 151 16.99 -8.61 17.61
CA LEU A 151 17.29 -10.03 17.84
C LEU A 151 18.53 -10.50 17.07
N SER A 152 18.68 -10.02 15.83
CA SER A 152 19.86 -10.32 15.00
C SER A 152 21.15 -9.77 15.59
N ILE A 153 21.14 -8.51 16.04
CA ILE A 153 22.28 -7.86 16.69
C ILE A 153 22.59 -8.55 18.02
N TYR A 154 21.57 -8.85 18.83
CA TYR A 154 21.75 -9.55 20.10
C TYR A 154 22.44 -10.90 19.91
N LEU A 155 21.99 -11.68 18.91
CA LEU A 155 22.62 -12.94 18.54
C LEU A 155 24.09 -12.73 18.15
N ALA A 156 24.37 -11.78 17.25
CA ALA A 156 25.72 -11.51 16.77
C ALA A 156 26.68 -11.08 17.89
N VAL A 157 26.25 -10.15 18.76
CA VAL A 157 27.06 -9.69 19.91
C VAL A 157 27.36 -10.84 20.86
N LYS A 158 26.36 -11.69 21.15
CA LYS A 158 26.56 -12.83 22.03
C LYS A 158 27.50 -13.88 21.44
N ILE A 159 27.46 -14.11 20.14
CA ILE A 159 28.41 -15.01 19.45
C ILE A 159 29.82 -14.43 19.47
N ILE A 160 30.00 -13.11 19.33
CA ILE A 160 31.32 -12.46 19.34
C ILE A 160 31.96 -12.46 20.73
N ILE A 161 31.16 -12.32 21.79
CA ILE A 161 31.64 -12.26 23.17
C ILE A 161 31.95 -13.65 23.75
N TYR A 162 31.24 -14.68 23.28
CA TYR A 162 31.41 -16.07 23.70
C TYR A 162 32.67 -16.69 23.10
#